data_AF-A0A511UPM7-F1
#
_entry.id   AF-A0A511UPM7-F1
#
_cell.length_a   1.000
_cell.length_b   1.000
_cell.length_c   1.000
_cell.angle_alpha   90.00
_cell.angle_beta   90.00
_cell.angle_gamma   90.00
#
_symmetry.space_group_name_H-M   'P 1'
#
loop_
_entity.id
_entity.type
_entity.pdbx_description
1 polymer ?
#
loop_
_entity_poly.entity_id
_entity_poly.type
_entity_poly.pdbx_seq_one_letter_code
_entity_poly.pdbx_strand_id
1 'polypeptide(L)'
;MAHDVQTDTLRIAHPFAMPTPPGATNGAAYVDISAFSAPVTLVGARSPASADVELHDMQMDGDMMQMRHVEAIRVEAGETYTMRPGGGYHLMLIGLTEPLKEGEQFPLTLTFAEQGDVDIEVWVQGAQEGSEAADGHHH
;
A
#
# COMPACT_ATOMS: atom_id res chain seq x y z
N MET A 1 -3.52 -12.99 -10.76
CA MET A 1 -2.43 -12.43 -11.58
C MET A 1 -1.94 -11.22 -10.82
N ALA A 2 -0.71 -11.22 -10.34
CA ALA A 2 -0.17 -10.07 -9.62
C ALA A 2 0.00 -8.92 -10.62
N HIS A 3 -0.69 -7.80 -10.38
CA HIS A 3 -0.45 -6.58 -11.13
C HIS A 3 0.76 -5.89 -10.54
N ASP A 4 1.87 -5.90 -11.28
CA ASP A 4 3.03 -5.08 -10.97
C ASP A 4 3.18 -3.94 -11.97
N VAL A 5 3.56 -2.79 -11.46
CA VAL A 5 3.89 -1.60 -12.24
C VAL A 5 5.37 -1.32 -12.05
N GLN A 6 6.11 -1.32 -13.14
CA GLN A 6 7.54 -1.07 -13.13
C GLN A 6 7.87 0.19 -13.92
N THR A 7 8.66 1.06 -13.31
CA THR A 7 9.29 2.24 -13.93
C THR A 7 10.80 1.98 -14.08
N ASP A 8 11.54 2.95 -14.62
CA ASP A 8 13.01 2.86 -14.68
C ASP A 8 13.67 2.84 -13.28
N THR A 9 12.99 3.39 -12.26
CA THR A 9 13.55 3.63 -10.92
C THR A 9 12.98 2.75 -9.83
N LEU A 10 11.74 2.27 -9.97
CA LEU A 10 11.12 1.38 -8.99
C LEU A 10 10.19 0.34 -9.62
N ARG A 11 9.77 -0.60 -8.79
CA ARG A 11 8.65 -1.49 -9.05
C ARG A 11 7.68 -1.45 -7.88
N ILE A 12 6.40 -1.32 -8.19
CA ILE A 12 5.31 -1.53 -7.25
C ILE A 12 4.67 -2.86 -7.58
N ALA A 13 4.56 -3.74 -6.59
CA ALA A 13 3.99 -5.06 -6.78
C ALA A 13 2.97 -5.38 -5.68
N HIS A 14 2.12 -6.36 -5.96
CA HIS A 14 1.10 -6.90 -5.05
C HIS A 14 0.26 -5.82 -4.35
N PRO A 15 -0.33 -4.86 -5.08
CA PRO A 15 -1.25 -3.91 -4.49
C PRO A 15 -2.54 -4.59 -4.04
N PHE A 16 -2.80 -4.61 -2.73
CA PHE A 16 -4.03 -5.14 -2.17
C PHE A 16 -4.59 -4.30 -1.03
N ALA A 17 -5.89 -4.39 -0.80
CA ALA A 17 -6.59 -3.79 0.33
C ALA A 17 -7.42 -4.84 1.05
N MET A 18 -7.58 -4.67 2.37
CA MET A 18 -8.43 -5.58 3.13
C MET A 18 -9.92 -5.26 2.92
N PRO A 19 -10.78 -6.27 2.79
CA PRO A 19 -12.23 -6.06 2.74
C PRO A 19 -12.71 -5.40 4.02
N THR A 20 -13.68 -4.50 3.90
CA THR A 20 -14.22 -3.73 5.02
C THR A 20 -15.66 -4.14 5.34
N PRO A 21 -16.08 -4.15 6.62
CA PRO A 21 -17.46 -4.46 6.97
C PRO A 21 -18.42 -3.37 6.46
N PRO A 22 -19.72 -3.69 6.27
CA PRO A 22 -20.72 -2.70 5.88
C PRO A 22 -20.75 -1.50 6.83
N GLY A 23 -20.68 -0.28 6.29
CA GLY A 23 -20.68 0.96 7.06
C GLY A 23 -19.31 1.37 7.62
N ALA A 24 -18.24 0.64 7.32
CA ALA A 24 -16.88 1.09 7.60
C ALA A 24 -16.58 2.38 6.82
N THR A 25 -16.02 3.37 7.52
CA THR A 25 -15.61 4.63 6.90
C THR A 25 -14.15 4.64 6.51
N ASN A 26 -13.35 3.68 6.98
CA ASN A 26 -11.91 3.62 6.76
C ASN A 26 -11.48 2.21 6.35
N GLY A 27 -10.40 2.13 5.57
CA GLY A 27 -9.77 0.88 5.14
C GLY A 27 -8.25 0.99 5.15
N ALA A 28 -7.58 -0.10 4.79
CA ALA A 28 -6.13 -0.14 4.67
C ALA A 28 -5.72 -0.85 3.38
N ALA A 29 -4.76 -0.27 2.68
CA ALA A 29 -4.12 -0.84 1.50
C ALA A 29 -2.62 -1.03 1.74
N TYR A 30 -2.06 -1.99 1.02
CA TYR A 30 -0.73 -2.52 1.18
C TYR A 30 -0.12 -2.75 -0.21
N VAL A 31 1.16 -2.44 -0.34
CA VAL A 31 1.93 -2.57 -1.58
C VAL A 31 3.36 -3.00 -1.25
N ASP A 32 4.02 -3.63 -2.22
CA ASP A 32 5.46 -3.82 -2.20
C ASP A 32 6.11 -2.74 -3.06
N ILE A 33 7.11 -2.04 -2.52
CA ILE A 33 7.85 -0.99 -3.24
C ILE A 33 9.31 -1.41 -3.29
N SER A 34 9.81 -1.72 -4.48
CA SER A 34 11.22 -2.00 -4.74
C SER A 34 11.90 -0.80 -5.40
N ALA A 35 12.97 -0.28 -4.80
CA ALA A 35 13.78 0.77 -5.40
C ALA A 35 14.98 0.13 -6.11
N PHE A 36 15.28 0.55 -7.34
CA PHE A 36 16.35 -0.07 -8.12
C PHE A 36 17.70 0.65 -7.94
N SER A 37 17.97 1.65 -8.78
CA SER A 37 19.28 2.30 -8.89
C SER A 37 19.44 3.51 -7.97
N ALA A 38 18.33 4.05 -7.46
CA ALA A 38 18.28 5.20 -6.59
C ALA A 38 17.19 5.01 -5.52
N PRO A 39 17.34 5.65 -4.35
CA PRO A 39 16.29 5.65 -3.33
C PRO A 39 15.04 6.35 -3.88
N VAL A 40 13.87 5.89 -3.43
CA VAL A 40 12.57 6.49 -3.75
C VAL A 40 11.83 6.82 -2.47
N THR A 41 11.07 7.91 -2.51
CA THR A 41 10.33 8.42 -1.35
C THR A 41 8.87 8.58 -1.73
N LEU A 42 8.01 7.72 -1.18
CA LEU A 42 6.57 7.87 -1.27
C LEU A 42 6.14 9.00 -0.33
N VAL A 43 5.53 10.05 -0.88
CA VAL A 43 5.14 11.26 -0.14
C VAL A 43 3.63 11.47 -0.08
N GLY A 44 2.86 10.63 -0.75
CA GLY A 44 1.42 10.68 -0.70
C GLY A 44 0.77 9.61 -1.56
N ALA A 45 -0.55 9.50 -1.43
CA ALA A 45 -1.37 8.66 -2.28
C ALA A 45 -2.76 9.29 -2.41
N ARG A 46 -3.52 8.88 -3.43
CA ARG A 46 -4.93 9.26 -3.61
C ARG A 46 -5.70 8.19 -4.35
N SER A 47 -6.99 8.07 -4.06
CA SER A 47 -7.89 7.15 -4.76
C SER A 47 -9.29 7.75 -4.84
N PRO A 48 -10.06 7.50 -5.91
CA PRO A 48 -11.50 7.80 -5.91
C PRO A 48 -12.31 6.92 -4.94
N ALA A 49 -11.74 5.84 -4.41
CA ALA A 49 -12.42 4.95 -3.46
C ALA A 49 -12.58 5.59 -2.06
N SER A 50 -11.78 6.60 -1.72
CA SER A 50 -11.79 7.28 -0.42
C SER A 50 -11.69 8.80 -0.58
N ALA A 51 -12.05 9.54 0.47
CA ALA A 51 -11.88 10.99 0.49
C ALA A 51 -10.40 11.39 0.57
N ASP A 52 -9.63 10.66 1.40
CA ASP A 52 -8.20 10.87 1.61
C ASP A 52 -7.46 9.54 1.67
N VAL A 53 -6.15 9.58 1.41
CA VAL A 53 -5.24 8.46 1.65
C VAL A 53 -4.02 8.98 2.40
N GLU A 54 -3.82 8.46 3.61
CA GLU A 54 -2.69 8.85 4.46
C GLU A 54 -1.64 7.74 4.54
N LEU A 55 -0.38 8.11 4.72
CA LEU A 55 0.71 7.15 4.97
C LEU A 55 0.83 6.95 6.48
N HIS A 56 0.70 5.71 6.93
CA HIS A 56 0.72 5.37 8.34
C HIS A 56 1.79 4.34 8.62
N ASP A 57 2.37 4.42 9.80
CA ASP A 57 3.31 3.45 10.33
C ASP A 57 2.75 2.83 11.61
N MET A 58 2.84 1.51 11.72
CA MET A 58 2.48 0.76 12.91
C MET A 58 3.77 0.27 13.57
N GLN A 59 4.18 0.96 14.64
CA GLN A 59 5.35 0.60 15.43
C GLN A 59 4.96 0.24 16.87
N MET A 60 5.74 -0.65 17.48
CA MET A 60 5.67 -0.90 18.91
C MET A 60 6.37 0.23 19.67
N ASP A 61 5.61 0.95 20.48
CA ASP A 61 6.15 1.85 21.49
C ASP A 61 6.00 1.17 22.86
N GLY A 62 7.06 0.50 23.29
CA GLY A 62 7.03 -0.40 24.45
C GLY A 62 6.12 -1.61 24.20
N ASP A 63 5.10 -1.78 25.05
CA ASP A 63 4.09 -2.84 24.95
C ASP A 63 2.84 -2.44 24.14
N MET A 64 2.80 -1.22 23.59
CA MET A 64 1.63 -0.70 22.86
C MET A 64 1.93 -0.56 21.37
N MET A 65 1.08 -1.15 20.52
CA MET A 65 1.08 -0.85 19.09
C MET A 65 0.45 0.53 18.87
N GLN A 66 1.21 1.44 18.26
CA GLN A 66 0.72 2.76 17.88
C GLN A 66 0.72 2.92 16.37
N MET A 67 -0.40 3.39 15.83
CA MET A 67 -0.49 3.89 14.47
C MET A 67 -0.11 5.36 14.47
N ARG A 68 0.84 5.72 13.61
CA ARG A 68 1.33 7.09 13.46
C ARG A 68 1.30 7.48 11.99
N HIS A 69 0.63 8.58 11.68
CA HIS A 69 0.74 9.23 10.38
C HIS A 69 2.20 9.68 10.16
N VAL A 70 2.78 9.29 9.04
CA VAL A 70 4.09 9.72 8.54
C VAL A 70 3.96 10.55 7.25
N GLU A 71 4.76 11.59 7.09
CA GLU A 71 4.69 12.43 5.89
C GLU A 71 5.30 11.75 4.65
N ALA A 72 6.18 10.77 4.85
CA ALA A 72 6.86 10.08 3.77
C ALA A 72 7.36 8.70 4.19
N ILE A 73 7.47 7.80 3.22
CA ILE A 73 8.07 6.47 3.33
C ILE A 73 9.23 6.40 2.34
N ARG A 74 10.44 6.22 2.86
CA ARG A 74 11.66 6.11 2.05
C ARG A 74 12.08 4.66 1.89
N VAL A 75 12.41 4.28 0.66
CA VAL A 75 12.98 2.97 0.31
C VAL A 75 14.35 3.21 -0.31
N GLU A 76 15.40 2.64 0.27
CA GLU A 76 16.76 2.84 -0.23
C GLU A 76 17.03 2.05 -1.51
N ALA A 77 18.00 2.50 -2.30
CA ALA A 77 18.37 1.85 -3.56
C ALA A 77 18.74 0.38 -3.36
N GLY A 78 18.16 -0.51 -4.16
CA GLY A 78 18.37 -1.95 -4.08
C GLY A 78 17.55 -2.63 -2.99
N GLU A 79 16.74 -1.89 -2.22
CA GLU A 79 15.86 -2.44 -1.20
C GLU A 79 14.42 -2.60 -1.68
N THR A 80 13.69 -3.47 -1.00
CA THR A 80 12.24 -3.62 -1.16
C THR A 80 11.58 -3.43 0.20
N TYR A 81 10.61 -2.52 0.25
CA TYR A 81 9.73 -2.40 1.40
C TYR A 81 8.41 -3.12 1.12
N THR A 82 8.07 -4.05 1.99
CA THR A 82 6.91 -4.93 1.86
C THR A 82 5.89 -4.56 2.94
N MET A 83 4.79 -3.91 2.55
CA MET A 83 3.74 -3.50 3.49
C MET A 83 2.84 -4.68 3.82
N ARG A 84 2.60 -4.99 5.09
CA ARG A 84 1.70 -6.09 5.49
C ARG A 84 0.79 -5.69 6.66
N PRO A 85 -0.40 -6.31 6.78
CA PRO A 85 -1.25 -6.10 7.94
C PRO A 85 -0.56 -6.51 9.25
N GLY A 86 -0.76 -5.70 10.29
CA GLY A 86 -0.28 -6.01 11.64
C GLY A 86 1.11 -5.46 11.99
N GLY A 87 1.78 -4.73 11.09
CA GLY A 87 3.01 -4.01 11.43
C GLY A 87 3.61 -3.23 10.26
N GLY A 88 4.37 -2.17 10.60
CA GLY A 88 5.06 -1.33 9.62
C GLY A 88 4.13 -0.39 8.84
N TYR A 89 4.62 0.07 7.68
CA TYR A 89 3.92 1.05 6.87
C TYR A 89 2.71 0.45 6.16
N HIS A 90 1.66 1.27 6.02
CA HIS A 90 0.47 0.97 5.23
C HIS A 90 -0.20 2.27 4.76
N LEU A 91 -1.10 2.13 3.78
CA LEU A 91 -1.87 3.23 3.23
C LEU A 91 -3.26 3.22 3.88
N MET A 92 -3.55 4.23 4.71
CA MET A 92 -4.85 4.36 5.36
C MET A 92 -5.82 5.08 4.43
N LEU A 93 -6.88 4.39 4.01
CA LEU A 93 -7.97 4.95 3.22
C LEU A 93 -8.97 5.58 4.19
N ILE A 94 -9.16 6.90 4.13
CA ILE A 94 -10.02 7.65 5.05
C ILE A 94 -11.25 8.17 4.29
N GLY A 95 -12.43 7.96 4.86
CA GLY A 95 -13.69 8.39 4.25
C GLY A 95 -14.01 7.59 2.98
N LEU A 96 -14.02 6.26 3.10
CA LEU A 96 -14.46 5.36 2.03
C LEU A 96 -15.82 5.79 1.47
N THR A 97 -15.87 5.89 0.14
CA THR A 97 -17.10 6.23 -0.59
C THR A 97 -18.08 5.06 -0.59
N GLU A 98 -17.56 3.84 -0.66
CA GLU A 98 -18.28 2.57 -0.57
C GLU A 98 -17.44 1.55 0.20
N PRO A 99 -18.06 0.54 0.86
CA PRO A 99 -17.32 -0.55 1.49
C PRO A 99 -16.48 -1.32 0.46
N LEU A 100 -15.23 -1.61 0.79
CA LEU A 100 -14.36 -2.47 -0.01
C LEU A 100 -14.84 -3.91 0.09
N LYS A 101 -15.27 -4.52 -1.03
CA LYS A 101 -15.72 -5.92 -1.06
C LYS A 101 -14.66 -6.82 -1.69
N GLU A 102 -14.46 -7.99 -1.10
CA GLU A 102 -13.54 -9.00 -1.61
C GLU A 102 -13.81 -9.32 -3.10
N GLY A 103 -12.73 -9.38 -3.88
CA GLY A 103 -12.77 -9.58 -5.33
C GLY A 103 -13.02 -8.33 -6.16
N GLU A 104 -13.34 -7.19 -5.55
CA GLU A 104 -13.37 -5.90 -6.24
C GLU A 104 -11.96 -5.32 -6.41
N GLN A 105 -11.86 -4.36 -7.32
CA GLN A 105 -10.62 -3.64 -7.61
C GLN A 105 -10.90 -2.14 -7.74
N PHE A 106 -9.94 -1.31 -7.35
CA PHE A 106 -10.04 0.14 -7.47
C PHE A 106 -8.70 0.77 -7.82
N PRO A 107 -8.67 1.89 -8.55
CA PRO A 107 -7.43 2.58 -8.87
C PRO A 107 -6.88 3.33 -7.64
N LEU A 108 -5.57 3.34 -7.49
CA LEU A 108 -4.84 4.10 -6.48
C LEU A 108 -3.62 4.75 -7.15
N THR A 109 -3.43 6.04 -6.92
CA THR A 109 -2.26 6.77 -7.39
C THR A 109 -1.30 6.96 -6.23
N LEU A 110 -0.04 6.55 -6.40
CA LEU A 110 1.05 6.77 -5.45
C LEU A 110 1.91 7.94 -5.94
N THR A 111 2.17 8.93 -5.08
CA THR A 111 2.99 10.09 -5.42
C THR A 111 4.38 9.93 -4.80
N PHE A 112 5.39 9.81 -5.65
CA PHE A 112 6.79 9.73 -5.26
C PHE A 112 7.52 11.04 -5.53
N ALA A 113 8.40 11.45 -4.62
CA ALA A 113 9.13 12.71 -4.74
C ALA A 113 10.03 12.77 -5.98
N GLU A 114 10.62 11.64 -6.39
CA GLU A 114 11.65 11.58 -7.42
C GLU A 114 11.09 11.35 -8.84
N GLN A 115 9.91 10.75 -8.98
CA GLN A 115 9.34 10.36 -10.29
C GLN A 115 7.89 10.81 -10.51
N GLY A 116 7.25 11.40 -9.49
CA GLY A 116 5.87 11.86 -9.56
C GLY A 116 4.86 10.73 -9.31
N ASP A 117 3.72 10.82 -10.00
CA ASP A 117 2.58 9.94 -9.79
C ASP A 117 2.74 8.61 -10.53
N VAL A 118 2.44 7.51 -9.83
CA VAL A 118 2.37 6.15 -10.37
C VAL A 118 1.00 5.57 -10.07
N ASP A 119 0.25 5.25 -11.12
CA ASP A 119 -1.06 4.65 -11.01
C ASP A 119 -0.95 3.13 -10.90
N ILE A 120 -1.68 2.56 -9.94
CA ILE A 120 -1.77 1.13 -9.69
C ILE A 120 -3.23 0.72 -9.52
N GLU A 121 -3.50 -0.56 -9.71
CA GLU A 121 -4.82 -1.15 -9.47
C GLU A 121 -4.75 -2.02 -8.21
N VAL A 122 -5.57 -1.70 -7.21
CA VAL A 122 -5.57 -2.37 -5.90
C VAL A 122 -6.68 -3.40 -5.84
N TRP A 123 -6.33 -4.63 -5.48
CA TRP A 123 -7.26 -5.74 -5.34
C TRP A 123 -7.75 -5.87 -3.90
N VAL A 124 -9.06 -5.99 -3.70
CA VAL A 124 -9.62 -6.20 -2.37
C VAL A 124 -9.60 -7.69 -2.06
N GLN A 125 -8.75 -8.11 -1.12
CA GLN A 125 -8.57 -9.52 -0.76
C GLN A 125 -8.06 -9.69 0.67
N GLY A 126 -8.19 -10.90 1.21
CA GLY A 126 -7.70 -11.22 2.56
C GLY A 126 -6.19 -11.05 2.67
N ALA A 127 -5.72 -10.71 3.88
CA ALA A 127 -4.29 -10.53 4.18
C ALA A 127 -3.43 -11.76 3.81
N GLN A 128 -3.97 -12.96 4.03
CA GLN A 128 -3.29 -14.21 3.71
C GLN A 128 -3.13 -14.36 2.19
N GLU A 129 -4.19 -14.12 1.43
CA GLU A 129 -4.17 -14.18 -0.04
C GLU A 129 -3.28 -13.08 -0.65
N GLY A 130 -3.29 -11.86 -0.08
CA GLY A 130 -2.39 -10.77 -0.43
C GLY A 130 -0.92 -11.11 -0.22
N SER A 131 -0.61 -11.80 0.88
CA SER A 131 0.76 -12.22 1.19
C SER A 131 1.19 -13.41 0.35
N GLU A 132 0.32 -14.42 0.15
CA GLU A 132 0.60 -15.59 -0.69
C GLU A 132 0.79 -15.21 -2.17
N ALA A 133 0.05 -14.22 -2.67
CA ALA A 133 0.26 -13.68 -4.00
C ALA A 133 1.66 -13.06 -4.16
N ALA A 134 2.23 -12.52 -3.08
CA ALA A 134 3.56 -11.93 -3.09
C ALA A 134 4.69 -12.97 -3.03
N ASP A 135 4.52 -14.03 -2.23
CA ASP A 135 5.50 -15.13 -2.10
C ASP A 135 5.50 -16.08 -3.32
N GLY A 136 4.45 -16.06 -4.15
CA GLY A 136 4.30 -16.92 -5.34
C GLY A 136 5.31 -16.70 -6.48
N HIS A 137 6.27 -15.78 -6.35
CA HIS A 137 7.31 -15.51 -7.35
C HIS A 137 8.54 -16.45 -7.27
N HIS A 138 8.46 -17.54 -6.50
CA HIS A 138 9.51 -18.56 -6.39
C HIS A 138 9.02 -19.95 -6.81
N HIS A 139 8.70 -20.18 -8.08
CA HIS A 139 8.73 -21.53 -8.68
C HIS A 139 9.12 -21.47 -10.16
#